data_AF-A0A6J4UD03-F1
#
_entry.id   AF-A0A6J4UD03-F1
#
_cell.length_a   1.000
_cell.length_b   1.000
_cell.length_c   1.000
_cell.angle_alpha   90.00
_cell.angle_beta   90.00
_cell.angle_gamma   90.00
#
_symmetry.space_group_name_H-M   'P 1'
#
loop_
_entity.id
_entity.type
_entity.pdbx_description
1 polymer ?
#
loop_
_entity_poly.entity_id
_entity_poly.type
_entity_poly.pdbx_seq_one_letter_code
_entity_poly.pdbx_strand_id
1 'polypeptide(L)'
;MTDDASDRPVADGTGVPLTPEELTGRVPDDDTGDDDEMTGHAAVLSVLRAAFAGLTASDDVEILPAEGDDGTDIAVAGDVWTLYLSGWPGPATAFVAVEDEPDEDADPDAVAAAWRSAVPESALAAMTIAELDLEGGLTAALLASGDPLSTSLAAAIRDTTEIKPRP
;
A
#
# COMPACT_ATOMS: atom_id res chain seq x y z
N MET A 1 54.03 -54.65 3.54
CA MET A 1 53.91 -56.10 3.78
C MET A 1 54.26 -56.36 5.23
N THR A 2 53.29 -56.15 6.12
CA THR A 2 53.22 -56.76 7.46
C THR A 2 51.76 -56.70 7.88
N ASP A 3 51.16 -57.87 8.00
CA ASP A 3 49.99 -58.17 8.81
C ASP A 3 50.05 -57.46 10.17
N ASP A 4 48.91 -56.97 10.65
CA ASP A 4 48.50 -57.30 12.02
C ASP A 4 46.97 -57.24 12.12
N ALA A 5 46.40 -58.41 12.39
CA ALA A 5 45.00 -58.64 12.67
C ALA A 5 44.78 -58.71 14.18
N SER A 6 43.51 -58.58 14.59
CA SER A 6 42.95 -58.64 15.96
C SER A 6 42.75 -57.24 16.54
N ASP A 7 41.65 -56.89 17.18
CA ASP A 7 40.76 -57.70 18.01
C ASP A 7 39.43 -56.95 18.15
N ARG A 8 38.30 -57.67 18.10
CA ARG A 8 36.95 -57.10 18.30
C ARG A 8 36.55 -57.30 19.77
N PRO A 9 36.00 -56.26 20.43
CA PRO A 9 35.00 -56.48 21.46
C PRO A 9 33.58 -56.34 20.90
N VAL A 10 32.82 -57.41 21.06
CA VAL A 10 31.36 -57.47 21.00
C VAL A 10 30.77 -56.97 22.33
N ALA A 11 29.82 -56.04 22.26
CA ALA A 11 28.86 -55.73 23.31
C ALA A 11 27.53 -55.46 22.57
N ASP A 12 26.53 -56.34 22.63
CA ASP A 12 25.56 -56.49 23.73
C ASP A 12 25.00 -55.11 24.10
N GLY A 13 23.80 -54.71 23.68
CA GLY A 13 22.57 -55.46 23.80
C GLY A 13 21.64 -54.66 24.71
N THR A 14 20.92 -53.69 24.16
CA THR A 14 19.58 -53.25 24.62
C THR A 14 19.07 -52.16 23.68
N GLY A 15 18.35 -52.58 22.65
CA GLY A 15 17.44 -51.69 21.94
C GLY A 15 16.30 -51.32 22.88
N VAL A 16 16.25 -50.06 23.29
CA VAL A 16 15.01 -49.46 23.78
C VAL A 16 14.23 -49.04 22.54
N PRO A 17 13.03 -49.58 22.28
CA PRO A 17 12.17 -49.05 21.23
C PRO A 17 11.74 -47.65 21.66
N LEU A 18 12.21 -46.62 20.95
CA LEU A 18 11.64 -45.28 21.04
C LEU A 18 10.20 -45.37 20.56
N THR A 19 9.25 -45.00 21.42
CA THR A 19 7.84 -44.87 21.08
C THR A 19 7.64 -43.67 20.14
N PRO A 20 6.75 -43.73 19.13
CA PRO A 20 6.53 -42.63 18.19
C PRO A 20 5.77 -41.40 18.74
N GLU A 21 5.48 -41.34 20.05
CA GLU A 21 4.45 -40.44 20.59
C GLU A 21 4.96 -39.24 21.40
N GLU A 22 6.27 -39.02 21.51
CA GLU A 22 6.83 -37.83 22.19
C GLU A 22 7.55 -36.86 21.23
N LEU A 23 7.18 -36.89 19.94
CA LEU A 23 7.61 -35.92 18.93
C LEU A 23 6.46 -35.00 18.48
N THR A 24 5.51 -34.73 19.35
CA THR A 24 4.57 -33.60 19.22
C THR A 24 4.95 -32.55 20.24
N GLY A 25 6.21 -32.10 20.15
CA GLY A 25 6.60 -30.81 20.68
C GLY A 25 5.64 -29.79 20.10
N ARG A 26 4.70 -29.35 20.94
CA ARG A 26 3.82 -28.22 20.69
C ARG A 26 4.73 -27.06 20.34
N VAL A 27 4.91 -26.83 19.05
CA VAL A 27 5.48 -25.59 18.54
C VAL A 27 4.56 -24.53 19.14
N PRO A 28 5.07 -23.63 20.00
CA PRO A 28 4.28 -22.46 20.33
C PRO A 28 3.96 -21.83 18.98
N ASP A 29 2.66 -21.71 18.67
CA ASP A 29 2.20 -20.83 17.62
C ASP A 29 2.84 -19.47 17.93
N ASP A 30 3.96 -19.19 17.26
CA ASP A 30 4.67 -17.94 17.33
C ASP A 30 3.77 -16.97 16.55
N ASP A 31 2.78 -16.48 17.29
CA ASP A 31 1.80 -15.46 16.95
C ASP A 31 2.55 -14.11 16.84
N THR A 32 3.57 -14.08 15.98
CA THR A 32 4.39 -12.91 15.59
C THR A 32 4.06 -12.47 14.17
N GLY A 33 2.96 -12.98 13.61
CA GLY A 33 2.56 -12.77 12.22
C GLY A 33 1.82 -11.46 11.92
N ASP A 34 1.79 -10.49 12.84
CA ASP A 34 1.05 -9.23 12.66
C ASP A 34 1.95 -7.99 12.44
N ASP A 35 3.29 -8.13 12.49
CA ASP A 35 4.18 -6.99 12.30
C ASP A 35 4.40 -6.62 10.82
N ASP A 36 4.15 -7.53 9.87
CA ASP A 36 4.34 -7.26 8.43
C ASP A 36 3.22 -6.38 7.84
N GLU A 37 1.99 -6.45 8.36
CA GLU A 37 0.82 -5.76 7.78
C GLU A 37 0.83 -4.25 8.07
N MET A 38 1.33 -3.84 9.25
CA MET A 38 1.51 -2.41 9.58
C MET A 38 2.58 -1.71 8.72
N THR A 39 3.50 -2.47 8.12
CA THR A 39 4.58 -1.90 7.31
C THR A 39 4.08 -1.27 6.03
N GLY A 40 3.03 -1.84 5.42
CA GLY A 40 2.48 -1.35 4.16
C GLY A 40 1.77 0.00 4.30
N HIS A 41 0.87 0.11 5.28
CA HIS A 41 0.17 1.36 5.57
C HIS A 41 1.16 2.48 5.96
N ALA A 42 2.13 2.19 6.85
CA ALA A 42 3.13 3.16 7.24
C ALA A 42 4.01 3.62 6.07
N ALA A 43 4.34 2.73 5.13
CA ALA A 43 5.08 3.07 3.92
C ALA A 43 4.29 4.02 3.02
N VAL A 44 2.99 3.76 2.79
CA VAL A 44 2.13 4.63 1.97
C VAL A 44 1.99 6.01 2.60
N LEU A 45 1.71 6.06 3.91
CA LEU A 45 1.63 7.32 4.63
C LEU A 45 2.94 8.11 4.55
N SER A 46 4.09 7.43 4.62
CA SER A 46 5.40 8.04 4.45
C SER A 46 5.58 8.62 3.04
N VAL A 47 5.16 7.89 2.00
CA VAL A 47 5.22 8.36 0.61
C VAL A 47 4.34 9.59 0.41
N LEU A 48 3.08 9.55 0.87
CA LEU A 48 2.15 10.67 0.77
C LEU A 48 2.69 11.91 1.50
N ARG A 49 3.19 11.75 2.73
CA ARG A 49 3.80 12.86 3.49
C ARG A 49 5.01 13.45 2.80
N ALA A 50 5.86 12.62 2.19
CA ALA A 50 7.01 13.11 1.44
C ALA A 50 6.57 13.88 0.19
N ALA A 51 5.62 13.34 -0.58
CA ALA A 51 5.13 13.95 -1.81
C ALA A 51 4.40 15.29 -1.57
N PHE A 52 3.63 15.39 -0.48
CA PHE A 52 2.85 16.59 -0.14
C PHE A 52 3.54 17.55 0.84
N ALA A 53 4.79 17.29 1.22
CA ALA A 53 5.49 18.03 2.28
C ALA A 53 5.46 19.56 2.11
N GLY A 54 5.57 20.08 0.88
CA GLY A 54 5.52 21.51 0.60
C GLY A 54 4.13 22.14 0.80
N LEU A 55 3.07 21.39 0.49
CA LEU A 55 1.68 21.83 0.66
C LEU A 55 1.27 21.77 2.13
N THR A 56 1.65 20.72 2.84
CA THR A 56 1.41 20.62 4.29
C THR A 56 2.18 21.69 5.07
N ALA A 57 3.41 22.03 4.66
CA ALA A 57 4.17 23.11 5.30
C ALA A 57 3.56 24.51 5.09
N SER A 58 2.68 24.66 4.09
CA SER A 58 1.99 25.91 3.76
C SER A 58 0.54 25.93 4.26
N ASP A 59 0.11 24.89 5.00
CA ASP A 59 -1.26 24.66 5.44
C ASP A 59 -2.28 24.56 4.27
N ASP A 60 -1.83 24.25 3.05
CA ASP A 60 -2.71 24.09 1.87
C ASP A 60 -3.36 22.68 1.81
N VAL A 61 -2.72 21.70 2.45
CA VAL A 61 -3.17 20.29 2.48
C VAL A 61 -2.86 19.66 3.83
N GLU A 62 -3.82 18.92 4.36
CA GLU A 62 -3.67 18.09 5.55
C GLU A 62 -3.72 16.60 5.20
N ILE A 63 -2.89 15.78 5.84
CA ILE A 63 -2.92 14.32 5.72
C ILE A 63 -3.40 13.74 7.04
N LEU A 64 -4.56 13.10 7.01
CA LEU A 64 -5.29 12.62 8.17
C LEU A 64 -5.51 11.11 8.10
N PRO A 65 -5.57 10.41 9.25
CA PRO A 65 -6.21 9.10 9.29
C PRO A 65 -7.69 9.30 8.91
N ALA A 66 -8.17 8.49 7.98
CA ALA A 66 -9.57 8.47 7.61
C ALA A 66 -10.35 7.53 8.54
N GLU A 67 -11.62 7.88 8.82
CA GLU A 67 -12.51 7.02 9.59
C GLU A 67 -12.94 5.82 8.73
N GLY A 68 -12.13 4.75 8.77
CA GLY A 68 -12.43 3.45 8.16
C GLY A 68 -12.61 2.34 9.20
N ASP A 69 -13.25 1.24 8.81
CA ASP A 69 -13.47 0.08 9.69
C ASP A 69 -12.16 -0.53 10.24
N ASP A 70 -11.09 -0.46 9.45
CA ASP A 70 -9.80 -1.12 9.75
C ASP A 70 -8.71 -0.15 10.24
N GLY A 71 -8.98 1.16 10.30
CA GLY A 71 -8.02 2.18 10.76
C GLY A 71 -6.77 2.36 9.87
N THR A 72 -6.76 1.79 8.67
CA THR A 72 -5.68 1.87 7.67
C THR A 72 -5.96 2.88 6.57
N ASP A 73 -7.11 3.56 6.64
CA ASP A 73 -7.52 4.53 5.64
C ASP A 73 -6.79 5.86 5.84
N ILE A 74 -6.42 6.50 4.73
CA ILE A 74 -5.73 7.78 4.70
C ILE A 74 -6.56 8.77 3.89
N ALA A 75 -6.74 9.98 4.41
CA ALA A 75 -7.30 11.11 3.67
C ALA A 75 -6.23 12.18 3.45
N VAL A 76 -6.16 12.70 2.23
CA VAL A 76 -5.41 13.91 1.89
C VAL A 76 -6.43 14.99 1.54
N ALA A 77 -6.63 15.95 2.44
CA ALA A 77 -7.65 16.98 2.35
C ALA A 77 -7.04 18.33 1.95
N GLY A 78 -7.56 18.94 0.89
CA GLY A 78 -7.35 20.36 0.58
C GLY A 78 -8.62 21.17 0.86
N ASP A 79 -8.63 22.44 0.47
CA ASP A 79 -9.75 23.36 0.77
C ASP A 79 -11.11 22.85 0.27
N VAL A 80 -11.19 22.42 -0.99
CA VAL A 80 -12.45 22.06 -1.68
C VAL A 80 -12.40 20.66 -2.30
N TRP A 81 -11.42 19.85 -1.92
CA TRP A 81 -11.22 18.50 -2.43
C TRP A 81 -10.63 17.58 -1.36
N THR A 82 -10.87 16.28 -1.49
CA THR A 82 -10.27 15.26 -0.62
C THR A 82 -9.97 14.02 -1.43
N LEU A 83 -8.74 13.50 -1.33
CA LEU A 83 -8.35 12.19 -1.84
C LEU A 83 -8.40 11.19 -0.67
N TYR A 84 -9.25 10.19 -0.81
CA TYR A 84 -9.38 9.09 0.15
C TYR A 84 -8.67 7.85 -0.38
N LEU A 85 -7.92 7.15 0.48
CA LEU A 85 -7.25 5.90 0.18
C LEU A 85 -7.66 4.87 1.23
N SER A 86 -8.08 3.68 0.79
CA SER A 86 -8.51 2.58 1.65
C SER A 86 -7.91 1.26 1.23
N GLY A 87 -7.71 0.36 2.20
CA GLY A 87 -7.32 -1.02 1.95
C GLY A 87 -5.88 -1.23 1.50
N TRP A 88 -4.95 -0.29 1.78
CA TRP A 88 -3.53 -0.42 1.42
C TRP A 88 -2.75 -1.21 2.48
N PRO A 89 -1.83 -2.15 2.12
CA PRO A 89 -1.38 -2.54 0.78
C PRO A 89 -2.18 -3.65 0.08
N GLY A 90 -3.37 -3.97 0.58
CA GLY A 90 -4.28 -4.97 0.01
C GLY A 90 -4.97 -4.50 -1.28
N PRO A 91 -6.20 -5.00 -1.58
CA PRO A 91 -6.98 -4.49 -2.70
C PRO A 91 -7.39 -3.03 -2.44
N ALA A 92 -6.47 -2.12 -2.77
CA ALA A 92 -6.60 -0.72 -2.47
C ALA A 92 -7.64 -0.07 -3.38
N THR A 93 -8.47 0.79 -2.78
CA THR A 93 -9.39 1.66 -3.50
C THR A 93 -9.08 3.09 -3.10
N ALA A 94 -9.08 3.99 -4.07
CA ALA A 94 -8.97 5.42 -3.81
C ALA A 94 -10.07 6.16 -4.55
N PHE A 95 -10.61 7.21 -3.95
CA PHE A 95 -11.53 8.10 -4.63
C PHE A 95 -11.21 9.55 -4.28
N VAL A 96 -11.50 10.46 -5.20
CA VAL A 96 -11.44 11.90 -4.96
C VAL A 96 -12.85 12.44 -4.87
N ALA A 97 -13.09 13.30 -3.88
CA ALA A 97 -14.31 14.07 -3.74
C ALA A 97 -13.97 15.56 -3.91
N VAL A 98 -14.89 16.32 -4.51
CA VAL A 98 -14.79 17.79 -4.64
C VAL A 98 -16.10 18.42 -4.20
N GLU A 99 -16.07 19.67 -3.72
CA GLU A 99 -17.30 20.31 -3.21
C GLU A 99 -18.39 20.54 -4.28
N ASP A 100 -17.97 20.89 -5.50
CA ASP A 100 -18.86 21.14 -6.65
C ASP A 100 -18.78 19.98 -7.65
N GLU A 101 -19.11 18.79 -7.17
CA GLU A 101 -19.08 17.56 -7.95
C GLU A 101 -20.28 17.49 -8.92
N PRO A 102 -20.05 17.21 -10.21
CA PRO A 102 -21.14 17.05 -11.18
C PRO A 102 -21.91 15.75 -10.93
N ASP A 103 -23.18 15.72 -11.35
CA ASP A 103 -24.01 14.50 -11.29
C ASP A 103 -23.37 13.32 -12.05
N GLU A 104 -23.68 12.09 -11.66
CA GLU A 104 -23.12 10.85 -12.24
C GLU A 104 -23.32 10.73 -13.76
N ASP A 105 -24.37 11.35 -14.30
CA ASP A 105 -24.71 11.37 -15.73
C ASP A 105 -24.06 12.54 -16.51
N ALA A 106 -23.22 13.35 -15.86
CA ALA A 106 -22.56 14.48 -16.50
C ALA A 106 -21.59 14.03 -17.60
N ASP A 107 -21.39 14.91 -18.58
CA ASP A 107 -20.43 14.63 -19.64
C ASP A 107 -18.97 14.60 -19.12
N PRO A 108 -18.08 13.84 -19.77
CA PRO A 108 -16.70 13.71 -19.30
C PRO A 108 -15.91 15.03 -19.22
N ASP A 109 -16.26 16.03 -20.04
CA ASP A 109 -15.58 17.33 -20.02
C ASP A 109 -15.97 18.12 -18.76
N ALA A 110 -17.23 18.04 -18.31
CA ALA A 110 -17.69 18.60 -17.05
C ALA A 110 -17.00 17.95 -15.84
N VAL A 111 -16.91 16.60 -15.81
CA VAL A 111 -16.18 15.85 -14.77
C VAL A 111 -14.71 16.29 -14.73
N ALA A 112 -14.07 16.40 -15.89
CA ALA A 112 -12.68 16.80 -15.97
C ALA A 112 -12.46 18.29 -15.66
N ALA A 113 -13.47 19.15 -15.82
CA ALA A 113 -13.42 20.54 -15.40
C ALA A 113 -13.54 20.69 -13.88
N ALA A 114 -14.40 19.88 -13.24
CA ALA A 114 -14.66 19.92 -11.81
C ALA A 114 -13.41 19.62 -10.98
N TRP A 115 -12.69 18.51 -11.25
CA TRP A 115 -11.47 18.24 -10.50
C TRP A 115 -10.35 19.24 -10.83
N ARG A 116 -10.28 19.78 -12.07
CA ARG A 116 -9.25 20.77 -12.44
C ARG A 116 -9.46 22.12 -11.77
N SER A 117 -10.69 22.51 -11.46
CA SER A 117 -10.97 23.74 -10.71
C SER A 117 -10.72 23.56 -9.22
N ALA A 118 -10.96 22.35 -8.68
CA ALA A 118 -10.82 22.05 -7.26
C ALA A 118 -9.38 21.69 -6.86
N VAL A 119 -8.68 20.87 -7.65
CA VAL A 119 -7.35 20.35 -7.35
C VAL A 119 -6.29 21.25 -7.98
N PRO A 120 -5.47 21.97 -7.18
CA PRO A 120 -4.44 22.85 -7.72
C PRO A 120 -3.33 22.03 -8.41
N GLU A 121 -2.67 22.64 -9.41
CA GLU A 121 -1.58 21.98 -10.15
C GLU A 121 -0.46 21.45 -9.25
N SER A 122 -0.19 22.12 -8.13
CA SER A 122 0.79 21.68 -7.13
C SER A 122 0.37 20.38 -6.42
N ALA A 123 -0.93 20.19 -6.13
CA ALA A 123 -1.44 18.96 -5.57
C ALA A 123 -1.42 17.83 -6.60
N LEU A 124 -1.79 18.11 -7.85
CA LEU A 124 -1.66 17.13 -8.95
C LEU A 124 -0.20 16.69 -9.15
N ALA A 125 0.75 17.63 -9.07
CA ALA A 125 2.17 17.31 -9.12
C ALA A 125 2.62 16.45 -7.93
N ALA A 126 2.13 16.72 -6.73
CA ALA A 126 2.38 15.88 -5.55
C ALA A 126 1.81 14.47 -5.71
N MET A 127 0.57 14.32 -6.22
CA MET A 127 -0.02 13.01 -6.54
C MET A 127 0.80 12.26 -7.59
N THR A 128 1.32 12.98 -8.60
CA THR A 128 2.21 12.39 -9.62
C THR A 128 3.53 11.89 -9.02
N ILE A 129 4.08 12.58 -8.03
CA ILE A 129 5.29 12.11 -7.29
C ILE A 129 4.95 10.87 -6.48
N ALA A 130 3.84 10.90 -5.73
CA ALA A 130 3.39 9.75 -4.94
C ALA A 130 3.13 8.53 -5.83
N GLU A 131 2.51 8.71 -6.99
CA GLU A 131 2.28 7.66 -7.99
C GLU A 131 3.59 6.97 -8.43
N LEU A 132 4.66 7.73 -8.66
CA LEU A 132 5.95 7.18 -9.05
C LEU A 132 6.60 6.35 -7.93
N ASP A 133 6.45 6.80 -6.69
CA ASP A 133 7.02 6.11 -5.52
C ASP A 133 6.15 4.91 -5.08
N LEU A 134 4.86 4.93 -5.39
CA LEU A 134 3.91 3.80 -5.21
C LEU A 134 3.86 2.88 -6.44
N GLU A 135 4.76 3.07 -7.41
CA GLU A 135 4.91 2.22 -8.60
C GLU A 135 3.61 1.99 -9.40
N GLY A 136 2.78 3.03 -9.53
CA GLY A 136 1.50 2.91 -10.24
C GLY A 136 0.28 2.64 -9.36
N GLY A 137 0.51 2.44 -8.05
CA GLY A 137 -0.53 2.01 -7.13
C GLY A 137 -1.66 3.03 -6.96
N LEU A 138 -1.36 4.33 -6.98
CA LEU A 138 -2.37 5.39 -6.80
C LEU A 138 -3.35 5.43 -7.97
N THR A 139 -2.84 5.41 -9.21
CA THR A 139 -3.70 5.32 -10.40
C THR A 139 -4.53 4.04 -10.39
N ALA A 140 -3.93 2.90 -10.04
CA ALA A 140 -4.65 1.63 -9.97
C ALA A 140 -5.80 1.66 -8.94
N ALA A 141 -5.55 2.24 -7.76
CA ALA A 141 -6.56 2.38 -6.71
C ALA A 141 -7.68 3.35 -7.10
N LEU A 142 -7.36 4.47 -7.77
CA LEU A 142 -8.35 5.41 -8.29
C LEU A 142 -9.26 4.77 -9.33
N LEU A 143 -8.70 3.99 -10.25
CA LEU A 143 -9.47 3.24 -11.25
C LEU A 143 -10.35 2.16 -10.61
N ALA A 144 -9.92 1.57 -9.50
CA ALA A 144 -10.66 0.53 -8.80
C ALA A 144 -11.95 1.06 -8.13
N SER A 145 -12.05 2.36 -7.84
CA SER A 145 -13.28 2.95 -7.29
C SER A 145 -14.47 2.90 -8.24
N GLY A 146 -14.21 2.93 -9.56
CA GLY A 146 -15.24 3.05 -10.58
C GLY A 146 -15.92 4.42 -10.65
N ASP A 147 -15.50 5.38 -9.81
CA ASP A 147 -16.03 6.74 -9.81
C ASP A 147 -15.52 7.55 -11.02
N PRO A 148 -16.40 8.23 -11.79
CA PRO A 148 -15.99 9.02 -12.95
C PRO A 148 -14.97 10.11 -12.64
N LEU A 149 -15.10 10.82 -11.52
CA LEU A 149 -14.18 11.90 -11.13
C LEU A 149 -12.78 11.34 -10.84
N SER A 150 -12.72 10.25 -10.07
CA SER A 150 -11.52 9.52 -9.70
C SER A 150 -10.83 8.91 -10.92
N THR A 151 -11.61 8.34 -11.84
CA THR A 151 -11.11 7.80 -13.11
C THR A 151 -10.51 8.90 -13.99
N SER A 152 -11.17 10.06 -14.05
CA SER A 152 -10.67 11.23 -14.80
C SER A 152 -9.36 11.77 -14.21
N LEU A 153 -9.26 11.85 -12.88
CA LEU A 153 -8.03 12.24 -12.19
C LEU A 153 -6.90 11.22 -12.41
N ALA A 154 -7.20 9.92 -12.35
CA ALA A 154 -6.24 8.85 -12.62
C ALA A 154 -5.63 8.97 -14.03
N ALA A 155 -6.44 9.28 -15.04
CA ALA A 155 -5.95 9.53 -16.40
C ALA A 155 -4.99 10.73 -16.45
N ALA A 156 -5.29 11.82 -15.74
CA ALA A 156 -4.42 13.00 -15.71
C ALA A 156 -3.08 12.75 -15.01
N ILE A 157 -3.08 11.99 -13.91
CA ILE A 157 -1.85 11.56 -13.22
C ILE A 157 -0.99 10.74 -14.19
N ARG A 158 -1.59 9.75 -14.85
CA ARG A 158 -0.90 8.89 -15.81
C ARG A 158 -0.31 9.69 -16.97
N ASP A 159 -1.08 10.55 -17.62
CA ASP A 159 -0.62 11.37 -18.74
C ASP A 159 0.59 12.24 -18.32
N THR A 160 0.57 12.78 -17.10
CA THR A 160 1.67 13.59 -16.56
C THR A 160 2.96 12.77 -16.38
N THR A 161 2.84 11.51 -15.94
CA THR A 161 4.01 10.61 -15.81
C THR A 161 4.61 10.20 -17.15
N GLU A 162 3.79 10.03 -18.19
CA GLU A 162 4.24 9.61 -19.52
C GLU A 162 4.98 10.74 -20.27
N ILE A 163 4.72 12.02 -19.94
CA ILE A 163 5.30 13.19 -20.64
C ILE A 163 6.75 13.49 -20.24
N LYS A 164 7.25 12.95 -19.11
CA LYS A 164 8.58 13.29 -18.59
C LYS A 164 9.52 12.07 -18.58
N PRO A 165 10.24 11.76 -19.68
CA PRO A 165 11.33 10.80 -19.61
C PRO A 165 12.38 11.32 -18.61
N ARG A 166 12.61 10.60 -17.51
CA ARG A 166 13.70 10.91 -16.58
C ARG A 166 15.02 10.90 -17.38
N PRO A 167 15.83 11.99 -17.33
CA PRO A 167 17.18 11.99 -17.90
C PRO A 167 18.14 11.09 -17.12
#